data_AF-V5FY16-F1
#
_entry.id   AF-V5FY16-F1
#
_cell.length_a   1.000
_cell.length_b   1.000
_cell.length_c   1.000
_cell.angle_alpha   90.00
_cell.angle_beta   90.00
_cell.angle_gamma   90.00
#
_symmetry.space_group_name_H-M   'P 1'
#
loop_
_entity.id
_entity.type
_entity.pdbx_description
1 polymer ?
#
loop_
_entity_poly.entity_id
_entity_poly.type
_entity_poly.pdbx_seq_one_letter_code
_entity_poly.pdbx_strand_id
1 'polypeptide(L)'
;TSKKEGEEPKKSRHREFFVKWHELSYWHCSWITELQLDVYHPLMFRSYYRKYDMEEPPKLEEPMDESDTRCNRLVKMGGTQNDEELEEKYYKYGVKPEWLIVHRVINHRTMRDGRTLYLVKWRELTYDQATWEEESDDIPGLKQAIEYYMDLRSACMSGGGSSKNKKGKGKKIKRDLIDDDDRTTPRRYTPPPEKPCTDLKKKFDKQPAYLDELGMQLHEYQLEGLNWLRYSWANGTDTILADEMGLGKTIQTIVFLYSLYKEGHCKGPFLISVPLSTIINWEREFETWAPDFYCITYVGDKDCRAVIRENEISFEEGAVRGGRASRIRASSIKFNVLLTSYELISIDAACLGSIDWAVLVVDEAHRLKSNQSKFFKILNSYNITYKLLLTGTPLQNNLEELFHLLN
;
A
#
# COMPACT_ATOMS: atom_id res chain seq x y z
N THR A 1 50.85 -53.58 -28.70
CA THR A 1 49.89 -53.44 -27.59
C THR A 1 49.70 -51.96 -27.30
N SER A 2 48.90 -51.28 -28.12
CA SER A 2 48.54 -49.87 -27.90
C SER A 2 47.39 -49.83 -26.90
N LYS A 3 47.65 -49.32 -25.70
CA LYS A 3 46.63 -49.04 -24.69
C LYS A 3 45.72 -47.95 -25.23
N LYS A 4 44.42 -48.27 -25.39
CA LYS A 4 43.36 -47.28 -25.53
C LYS A 4 43.33 -46.45 -24.24
N GLU A 5 43.57 -45.16 -24.35
CA GLU A 5 43.22 -44.20 -23.31
C GLU A 5 41.71 -44.25 -23.12
N GLY A 6 41.28 -44.47 -21.87
CA GLY A 6 39.88 -44.51 -21.51
C GLY A 6 39.28 -43.11 -21.63
N GLU A 7 38.24 -42.97 -22.44
CA GLU A 7 37.34 -41.83 -22.37
C GLU A 7 36.77 -41.77 -20.93
N GLU A 8 37.06 -40.68 -20.22
CA GLU A 8 36.32 -40.36 -19.00
C GLU A 8 34.83 -40.26 -19.35
N PRO A 9 33.93 -40.87 -18.56
CA PRO A 9 32.50 -40.78 -18.82
C PRO A 9 32.09 -39.31 -18.74
N LYS A 10 31.55 -38.75 -19.84
CA LYS A 10 30.92 -37.43 -19.86
C LYS A 10 29.93 -37.38 -18.69
N LYS A 11 30.21 -36.58 -17.66
CA LYS A 11 29.26 -36.30 -16.57
C LYS A 11 27.93 -35.91 -17.21
N SER A 12 26.86 -36.67 -16.95
CA SER A 12 25.53 -36.28 -17.41
C SER A 12 25.21 -34.93 -16.81
N ARG A 13 25.15 -33.90 -17.66
CA ARG A 13 24.71 -32.57 -17.24
C ARG A 13 23.22 -32.66 -16.96
N HIS A 14 22.84 -32.56 -15.69
CA HIS A 14 21.46 -32.43 -15.27
C HIS A 14 21.11 -30.96 -15.20
N ARG A 15 19.94 -30.60 -15.75
CA ARG A 15 19.44 -29.23 -15.73
C ARG A 15 18.50 -29.07 -14.56
N GLU A 16 18.72 -27.98 -13.84
CA GLU A 16 17.84 -27.57 -12.76
C GLU A 16 17.27 -26.19 -13.10
N PHE A 17 16.06 -25.97 -12.64
CA PHE A 17 15.31 -24.74 -12.85
C PHE A 17 14.95 -24.15 -11.50
N PHE A 18 15.23 -22.87 -11.32
CA PHE A 18 14.77 -22.13 -10.15
C PHE A 18 13.34 -21.68 -10.37
N VAL A 19 12.41 -22.16 -9.55
CA VAL A 19 10.98 -21.90 -9.74
C VAL A 19 10.35 -21.25 -8.51
N LYS A 20 9.40 -20.34 -8.80
CA LYS A 20 8.46 -19.81 -7.81
C LYS A 20 7.23 -20.71 -7.78
N TRP A 21 6.86 -21.19 -6.60
CA TRP A 21 5.64 -21.98 -6.41
C TRP A 21 4.39 -21.10 -6.44
N HIS A 22 3.30 -21.64 -6.97
CA HIS A 22 2.02 -20.93 -6.96
C HIS A 22 1.49 -20.79 -5.53
N GLU A 23 0.86 -19.65 -5.23
CA GLU A 23 0.33 -19.28 -3.90
C GLU A 23 1.37 -19.15 -2.76
N LEU A 24 2.66 -19.27 -3.06
CA LEU A 24 3.76 -19.09 -2.12
C LEU A 24 4.62 -17.88 -2.49
N SER A 25 5.25 -17.29 -1.47
CA SER A 25 6.12 -16.14 -1.64
C SER A 25 7.44 -16.51 -2.31
N TYR A 26 8.21 -15.51 -2.72
CA TYR A 26 9.54 -15.70 -3.31
C TYR A 26 10.55 -16.34 -2.33
N TRP A 27 10.26 -16.34 -1.03
CA TRP A 27 11.04 -17.05 -0.01
C TRP A 27 10.99 -18.57 -0.15
N HIS A 28 9.93 -19.10 -0.77
CA HIS A 28 9.73 -20.54 -0.95
C HIS A 28 10.24 -21.06 -2.31
N CYS A 29 10.93 -20.22 -3.09
CA CYS A 29 11.50 -20.64 -4.36
C CYS A 29 12.51 -21.79 -4.17
N SER A 30 12.47 -22.77 -5.07
CA SER A 30 13.34 -23.95 -4.98
C SER A 30 13.86 -24.38 -6.34
N TRP A 31 14.99 -25.09 -6.31
CA TRP A 31 15.53 -25.77 -7.48
C TRP A 31 14.78 -27.07 -7.73
N ILE A 32 14.31 -27.25 -8.96
CA ILE A 32 13.67 -28.49 -9.41
C ILE A 32 14.34 -29.00 -10.67
N THR A 33 14.29 -30.31 -10.86
CA THR A 33 14.92 -30.96 -12.00
C THR A 33 14.03 -30.85 -13.26
N GLU A 34 14.68 -30.89 -14.43
CA GLU A 34 13.98 -30.95 -15.72
C GLU A 34 12.92 -32.06 -15.79
N LEU A 35 13.23 -33.24 -15.24
CA LEU A 35 12.33 -34.38 -15.23
C LEU A 35 11.02 -34.07 -14.49
N GLN A 36 11.09 -33.37 -13.36
CA GLN A 36 9.89 -32.98 -12.61
C GLN A 36 9.03 -32.00 -13.41
N LEU A 37 9.64 -31.04 -14.11
CA LEU A 37 8.91 -30.09 -14.94
C LEU A 37 8.24 -30.74 -16.13
N ASP A 38 8.91 -31.68 -16.81
CA ASP A 38 8.35 -32.36 -17.96
C ASP A 38 7.17 -33.28 -17.58
N VAL A 39 7.24 -33.91 -16.41
CA VAL A 39 6.16 -34.76 -15.91
C VAL A 39 4.95 -33.94 -15.43
N TYR A 40 5.15 -32.91 -14.61
CA TYR A 40 4.05 -32.20 -13.94
C TYR A 40 3.57 -30.96 -14.71
N HIS A 41 4.44 -30.28 -15.46
CA HIS A 41 4.14 -29.02 -16.14
C HIS A 41 4.66 -28.96 -17.60
N PRO A 42 4.34 -29.94 -18.46
CA PRO A 42 4.93 -30.05 -19.81
C PRO A 42 4.64 -28.85 -20.72
N LEU A 43 3.46 -28.22 -20.60
CA LEU A 43 3.10 -27.08 -21.45
C LEU A 43 3.89 -25.81 -21.11
N MET A 44 4.05 -25.53 -19.82
CA MET A 44 4.84 -24.41 -19.33
C MET A 44 6.32 -24.62 -19.68
N PHE A 45 6.83 -25.83 -19.44
CA PHE A 45 8.20 -26.19 -19.76
C PHE A 45 8.50 -26.05 -21.26
N ARG A 46 7.63 -26.57 -22.14
CA ARG A 46 7.78 -26.42 -23.60
C ARG A 46 7.73 -24.97 -24.07
N SER A 47 6.92 -24.13 -23.41
CA SER A 47 6.85 -22.70 -23.72
C SER A 47 8.14 -21.99 -23.32
N TYR A 48 8.69 -22.32 -22.15
CA TYR A 48 9.99 -21.82 -21.70
C TYR A 48 11.11 -22.27 -22.64
N TYR A 49 11.13 -23.55 -23.02
CA TYR A 49 12.10 -24.14 -23.95
C TYR A 49 12.12 -23.46 -25.32
N ARG A 50 10.97 -23.00 -25.82
CA ARG A 50 10.90 -22.27 -27.10
C ARG A 50 11.43 -20.84 -27.01
N LYS A 51 11.46 -20.26 -25.81
CA LYS A 51 11.79 -18.84 -25.61
C LYS A 51 13.26 -18.62 -25.28
N TYR A 52 13.88 -19.56 -24.57
CA TYR A 52 15.25 -19.42 -24.08
C TYR A 52 16.17 -20.45 -24.72
N ASP A 53 17.41 -20.04 -24.97
CA ASP A 53 18.46 -20.99 -25.30
C ASP A 53 18.66 -21.94 -24.12
N MET A 54 18.84 -23.19 -24.47
CA MET A 54 18.93 -24.33 -23.58
C MET A 54 20.39 -24.78 -23.45
N GLU A 55 21.30 -24.35 -24.31
CA GLU A 55 22.71 -24.71 -24.18
C GLU A 55 23.46 -23.83 -23.18
N GLU A 56 23.10 -22.55 -23.09
CA GLU A 56 23.67 -21.61 -22.14
C GLU A 56 22.59 -21.04 -21.20
N PRO A 57 22.85 -20.98 -19.88
CA PRO A 57 21.93 -20.32 -18.97
C PRO A 57 21.80 -18.84 -19.37
N PRO A 58 20.57 -18.29 -19.42
CA PRO A 58 20.36 -16.91 -19.82
C PRO A 58 21.13 -15.98 -18.88
N LYS A 59 21.90 -15.06 -19.46
CA LYS A 59 22.51 -13.97 -18.68
C LYS A 59 21.38 -13.05 -18.23
N LEU A 60 21.15 -13.01 -16.93
CA LEU A 60 20.27 -12.01 -16.33
C LEU A 60 21.05 -10.70 -16.38
N GLU A 61 20.59 -9.73 -17.19
CA GLU A 61 21.19 -8.41 -17.24
C GLU A 61 21.04 -7.76 -15.87
N GLU A 62 22.14 -7.59 -15.14
CA GLU A 62 22.21 -6.69 -14.00
C GLU A 62 22.57 -5.31 -14.56
N PRO A 63 21.67 -4.30 -14.49
CA PRO A 63 22.04 -2.94 -14.82
C PRO A 63 23.15 -2.49 -13.87
N MET A 64 24.31 -2.14 -14.42
CA MET A 64 25.54 -1.81 -13.68
C MET A 64 25.36 -0.65 -12.69
N ASP A 65 24.35 0.20 -12.88
CA ASP A 65 24.02 1.36 -12.04
C ASP A 65 23.08 1.03 -10.85
N GLU A 66 22.53 -0.18 -10.77
CA GLU A 66 21.59 -0.57 -9.71
C GLU A 66 22.25 -1.21 -8.47
N SER A 67 23.50 -1.69 -8.54
CA SER A 67 24.16 -2.35 -7.40
C SER A 67 24.34 -1.42 -6.19
N ASP A 68 24.82 -0.19 -6.42
CA ASP A 68 25.01 0.83 -5.37
C ASP A 68 23.67 1.38 -4.82
N THR A 69 22.63 1.48 -5.66
CA THR A 69 21.30 1.88 -5.18
C THR A 69 20.57 0.73 -4.49
N ARG A 70 20.84 -0.52 -4.84
CA ARG A 70 20.25 -1.73 -4.24
C ARG A 70 20.78 -1.97 -2.83
N CYS A 71 22.10 -1.92 -2.61
CA CYS A 71 22.69 -1.99 -1.27
C CYS A 71 22.21 -0.85 -0.37
N ASN A 72 22.21 0.39 -0.87
CA ASN A 72 21.74 1.54 -0.09
C ASN A 72 20.24 1.48 0.24
N ARG A 73 19.41 0.93 -0.65
CA ARG A 73 17.98 0.70 -0.40
C ARG A 73 17.76 -0.37 0.66
N LEU A 74 18.49 -1.49 0.60
CA LEU A 74 18.38 -2.59 1.55
C LEU A 74 18.81 -2.19 2.96
N VAL A 75 19.93 -1.47 3.08
CA VAL A 75 20.41 -0.94 4.37
C VAL A 75 19.40 0.06 4.97
N LYS A 76 18.82 0.94 4.15
CA LYS A 76 17.76 1.87 4.61
C LYS A 76 16.45 1.17 5.00
N MET A 77 16.18 -0.02 4.47
CA MET A 77 14.96 -0.81 4.72
C MET A 77 15.12 -1.84 5.85
N GLY A 78 16.27 -1.85 6.56
CA GLY A 78 16.50 -2.72 7.71
C GLY A 78 17.10 -4.09 7.40
N GLY A 79 17.80 -4.24 6.27
CA GLY A 79 18.60 -5.45 5.96
C GLY A 79 19.68 -5.72 7.02
N THR A 80 19.84 -6.99 7.40
CA THR A 80 20.93 -7.48 8.27
C THR A 80 22.07 -8.06 7.43
N GLN A 81 23.24 -8.25 8.06
CA GLN A 81 24.56 -8.60 7.47
C GLN A 81 24.67 -9.86 6.57
N ASN A 82 23.56 -10.50 6.16
CA ASN A 82 23.55 -11.70 5.31
C ASN A 82 23.20 -11.39 3.83
N ASP A 83 23.56 -10.21 3.33
CA ASP A 83 23.32 -9.83 1.94
C ASP A 83 24.00 -10.79 0.95
N GLU A 84 25.17 -11.34 1.29
CA GLU A 84 25.90 -12.33 0.47
C GLU A 84 25.13 -13.65 0.33
N GLU A 85 24.53 -14.16 1.41
CA GLU A 85 23.73 -15.40 1.38
C GLU A 85 22.44 -15.22 0.56
N LEU A 86 21.78 -14.06 0.69
CA LEU A 86 20.58 -13.74 -0.09
C LEU A 86 20.91 -13.51 -1.56
N GLU A 87 22.06 -12.92 -1.86
CA GLU A 87 22.56 -12.77 -3.21
C GLU A 87 22.81 -14.12 -3.87
N GLU A 88 23.49 -15.03 -3.17
CA GLU A 88 23.73 -16.39 -3.65
C GLU A 88 22.46 -17.23 -3.75
N LYS A 89 21.44 -16.97 -2.92
CA LYS A 89 20.24 -17.80 -2.92
C LYS A 89 19.17 -17.31 -3.90
N TYR A 90 19.02 -16.00 -4.06
CA TYR A 90 17.89 -15.39 -4.77
C TYR A 90 18.33 -14.40 -5.84
N TYR A 91 19.19 -13.43 -5.51
CA TYR A 91 19.39 -12.27 -6.38
C TYR A 91 20.11 -12.61 -7.68
N LYS A 92 21.11 -13.51 -7.64
CA LYS A 92 21.79 -13.98 -8.87
C LYS A 92 20.86 -14.70 -9.86
N TYR A 93 19.67 -15.08 -9.42
CA TYR A 93 18.66 -15.74 -10.24
C TYR A 93 17.52 -14.80 -10.65
N GLY A 94 17.67 -13.49 -10.43
CA GLY A 94 16.76 -12.45 -10.93
C GLY A 94 15.61 -12.13 -9.99
N VAL A 95 15.62 -12.63 -8.75
CA VAL A 95 14.68 -12.20 -7.72
C VAL A 95 15.12 -10.83 -7.23
N LYS A 96 14.23 -9.83 -7.30
CA LYS A 96 14.54 -8.51 -6.77
C LYS A 96 14.50 -8.52 -5.24
N PRO A 97 15.45 -7.85 -4.56
CA PRO A 97 15.44 -7.76 -3.10
C PRO A 97 14.15 -7.18 -2.52
N GLU A 98 13.55 -6.21 -3.20
CA GLU A 98 12.30 -5.60 -2.79
C GLU A 98 11.16 -6.62 -2.65
N TRP A 99 11.14 -7.69 -3.45
CA TRP A 99 10.10 -8.72 -3.42
C TRP A 99 10.15 -9.62 -2.18
N LEU A 100 11.30 -9.65 -1.49
CA LEU A 100 11.49 -10.39 -0.25
C LEU A 100 11.16 -9.56 1.00
N ILE A 101 10.97 -8.25 0.85
CA ILE A 101 10.67 -7.35 1.95
C ILE A 101 9.16 -7.30 2.19
N VAL A 102 8.78 -7.53 3.44
CA VAL A 102 7.39 -7.36 3.91
C VAL A 102 7.01 -5.88 3.79
N HIS A 103 5.96 -5.59 3.03
CA HIS A 103 5.36 -4.25 2.98
C HIS A 103 4.38 -4.05 4.13
N ARG A 104 3.47 -5.01 4.33
CA ARG A 104 2.49 -5.00 5.43
C ARG A 104 1.76 -6.34 5.57
N VAL A 105 1.18 -6.56 6.75
CA VAL A 105 0.21 -7.63 6.98
C VAL A 105 -1.20 -7.10 6.69
N ILE A 106 -1.91 -7.78 5.80
CA ILE A 106 -3.26 -7.39 5.35
C ILE A 106 -4.31 -8.01 6.27
N ASN A 107 -4.21 -9.32 6.52
CA ASN A 107 -5.24 -10.08 7.22
C ASN A 107 -4.61 -11.23 8.03
N HIS A 108 -5.38 -11.85 8.92
CA HIS A 108 -4.98 -13.07 9.62
C HIS A 108 -6.10 -14.10 9.62
N ARG A 109 -5.74 -15.38 9.73
CA ARG A 109 -6.68 -16.49 9.83
C ARG A 109 -6.14 -17.50 10.82
N THR A 110 -6.97 -17.88 11.79
CA THR A 110 -6.65 -18.96 12.74
C THR A 110 -7.10 -20.30 12.17
N MET A 111 -6.17 -21.24 12.09
CA MET A 111 -6.45 -22.62 11.69
C MET A 111 -7.00 -23.42 12.87
N ARG A 112 -7.62 -24.57 12.56
CA ARG A 112 -8.18 -25.49 13.59
C ARG A 112 -7.12 -26.03 14.56
N ASP A 113 -5.87 -26.04 14.11
CA ASP A 113 -4.68 -26.51 14.83
C ASP A 113 -4.13 -25.45 15.82
N GLY A 114 -4.76 -24.28 15.91
CA GLY A 114 -4.30 -23.17 16.77
C GLY A 114 -3.20 -22.31 16.15
N ARG A 115 -2.60 -22.72 15.03
CA ARG A 115 -1.68 -21.89 14.24
C ARG A 115 -2.41 -20.71 13.59
N THR A 116 -1.75 -19.56 13.55
CA THR A 116 -2.27 -18.35 12.90
C THR A 116 -1.46 -18.05 11.65
N LEU A 117 -2.15 -17.94 10.52
CA LEU A 117 -1.56 -17.49 9.27
C LEU A 117 -1.85 -16.01 9.05
N TYR A 118 -0.88 -15.31 8.49
CA TYR A 118 -0.96 -13.89 8.16
C TYR A 118 -0.85 -13.72 6.65
N LEU A 119 -1.78 -12.95 6.06
CA LEU A 119 -1.72 -12.59 4.65
C LEU A 119 -0.75 -11.43 4.49
N VAL A 120 0.41 -11.70 3.91
CA VAL A 120 1.53 -10.76 3.77
C VAL A 120 1.52 -10.13 2.38
N LYS A 121 1.59 -8.80 2.33
CA LYS A 121 1.90 -8.05 1.13
C LYS A 121 3.39 -7.80 1.03
N TRP A 122 3.95 -8.07 -0.13
CA TRP A 122 5.37 -7.87 -0.46
C TRP A 122 5.60 -6.51 -1.14
N ARG A 123 6.77 -5.90 -0.95
CA ARG A 123 7.12 -4.62 -1.60
C ARG A 123 7.26 -4.79 -3.12
N GLU A 124 6.86 -3.75 -3.86
CA GLU A 124 6.81 -3.69 -5.33
C GLU A 124 5.96 -4.77 -6.04
N LEU A 125 5.38 -5.71 -5.31
CA LEU A 125 4.48 -6.71 -5.84
C LEU A 125 3.01 -6.30 -5.69
N THR A 126 2.21 -6.75 -6.65
CA THR A 126 0.77 -6.53 -6.71
C THR A 126 0.03 -7.35 -5.64
N TYR A 127 -1.23 -7.00 -5.38
CA TYR A 127 -2.02 -7.61 -4.29
C TYR A 127 -2.41 -9.07 -4.55
N ASP A 128 -2.47 -9.51 -5.80
CA ASP A 128 -2.66 -10.92 -6.19
C ASP A 128 -1.51 -11.83 -5.75
N GLN A 129 -0.31 -11.27 -5.57
CA GLN A 129 0.87 -12.00 -5.10
C GLN A 129 1.02 -11.99 -3.57
N ALA A 130 0.00 -11.54 -2.83
CA ALA A 130 -0.01 -11.66 -1.37
C ALA A 130 -0.18 -13.12 -0.95
N THR A 131 0.60 -13.55 0.04
CA THR A 131 0.69 -14.97 0.43
C THR A 131 0.46 -15.15 1.92
N TRP A 132 -0.02 -16.33 2.31
CA TRP A 132 -0.25 -16.66 3.71
C TRP A 132 1.03 -17.25 4.32
N GLU A 133 1.58 -16.58 5.33
CA GLU A 133 2.81 -17.00 6.02
C GLU A 133 2.52 -17.26 7.51
N GLU A 134 3.31 -18.13 8.14
CA GLU A 134 3.26 -18.42 9.57
C GLU A 134 4.15 -17.46 10.37
N GLU A 135 3.81 -17.18 11.63
CA GLU A 135 4.65 -16.34 12.51
C GLU A 135 6.04 -16.96 12.78
N SER A 136 6.15 -18.28 12.65
CA SER A 136 7.40 -19.02 12.81
C SER A 136 8.33 -18.93 11.61
N ASP A 137 7.89 -18.40 10.47
CA ASP A 137 8.72 -18.29 9.28
C ASP A 137 9.84 -17.26 9.51
N ASP A 138 11.05 -17.61 9.08
CA ASP A 138 12.25 -16.78 9.25
C ASP A 138 12.31 -15.67 8.19
N ILE A 139 11.34 -14.76 8.24
CA ILE A 139 11.20 -13.64 7.32
C ILE A 139 11.55 -12.34 8.07
N PRO A 140 12.59 -11.60 7.64
CA PRO A 140 12.94 -10.31 8.21
C PRO A 140 11.77 -9.33 8.15
N GLY A 141 11.51 -8.60 9.25
CA GLY A 141 10.44 -7.60 9.29
C GLY A 141 9.03 -8.14 9.60
N LEU A 142 8.80 -9.46 9.48
CA LEU A 142 7.47 -10.04 9.59
C LEU A 142 6.86 -9.85 10.99
N LYS A 143 7.64 -10.13 12.05
CA LYS A 143 7.17 -9.97 13.44
C LYS A 143 6.77 -8.52 13.74
N GLN A 144 7.58 -7.56 13.28
CA GLN A 144 7.28 -6.14 13.45
C GLN A 144 5.99 -5.74 12.72
N ALA A 145 5.76 -6.28 11.51
CA ALA A 145 4.55 -6.03 10.75
C ALA A 145 3.30 -6.68 11.37
N ILE A 146 3.44 -7.87 11.97
CA ILE A 146 2.36 -8.55 12.72
C ILE A 146 1.97 -7.73 13.95
N GLU A 147 2.93 -7.27 14.75
CA GLU A 147 2.68 -6.42 15.92
C GLU A 147 1.92 -5.14 15.53
N TYR A 148 2.37 -4.46 14.48
CA TYR A 148 1.69 -3.26 13.96
C TYR A 148 0.25 -3.56 13.52
N TYR A 149 0.04 -4.67 12.80
CA TYR A 149 -1.29 -5.09 12.35
C TYR A 149 -2.24 -5.38 13.53
N MET A 150 -1.75 -6.06 14.57
CA MET A 150 -2.55 -6.36 15.76
C MET A 150 -2.88 -5.10 16.55
N ASP A 151 -1.95 -4.16 16.67
CA ASP A 151 -2.16 -2.86 17.32
C ASP A 151 -3.22 -2.03 16.56
N LEU A 152 -3.09 -1.95 15.23
CA LEU A 152 -4.06 -1.27 14.35
C LEU A 152 -5.46 -1.87 14.48
N ARG A 153 -5.56 -3.20 14.41
CA ARG A 153 -6.83 -3.92 14.55
C ARG A 153 -7.49 -3.65 15.90
N SER A 154 -6.70 -3.70 16.97
CA SER A 154 -7.19 -3.45 18.33
C SER A 154 -7.74 -2.03 18.48
N ALA A 155 -7.06 -1.04 17.90
CA ALA A 155 -7.49 0.36 17.90
C ALA A 155 -8.78 0.59 17.08
N CYS A 156 -8.90 -0.03 15.90
CA CYS A 156 -10.10 0.08 15.07
C CYS A 156 -11.31 -0.61 15.70
N MET A 157 -11.11 -1.76 16.36
CA MET A 157 -12.19 -2.50 17.01
C MET A 157 -12.65 -1.86 18.33
N SER A 158 -11.76 -1.20 19.08
CA SER A 158 -12.13 -0.50 20.31
C SER A 158 -12.90 0.81 20.05
N GLY A 159 -12.60 1.52 18.96
CA GLY A 159 -13.28 2.76 18.56
C GLY A 159 -14.74 2.61 18.13
N GLY A 160 -15.19 1.38 17.80
CA GLY A 160 -16.57 1.10 17.38
C GLY A 160 -17.60 0.97 18.53
N GLY A 161 -17.20 1.26 19.77
CA GLY A 161 -17.92 0.84 20.98
C GLY A 161 -18.36 1.94 21.93
N SER A 162 -18.85 3.08 21.46
CA SER A 162 -19.59 4.01 22.33
C SER A 162 -21.11 3.95 22.05
N SER A 163 -21.84 3.52 23.09
CA SER A 163 -23.32 3.47 23.20
C SER A 163 -24.06 2.24 22.64
N LYS A 164 -24.22 1.23 23.50
CA LYS A 164 -25.56 0.86 24.00
C LYS A 164 -25.47 0.03 25.27
N ASN A 165 -25.93 0.62 26.37
CA ASN A 165 -26.36 -0.07 27.57
C ASN A 165 -27.26 -1.26 27.19
N LYS A 166 -26.73 -2.48 27.26
CA LYS A 166 -27.51 -3.70 27.39
C LYS A 166 -27.05 -4.42 28.65
N LYS A 167 -27.69 -4.10 29.77
CA LYS A 167 -27.74 -4.96 30.95
C LYS A 167 -28.41 -6.27 30.54
N GLY A 168 -27.61 -7.27 30.17
CA GLY A 168 -28.04 -8.64 29.95
C GLY A 168 -27.05 -9.56 30.65
N LYS A 169 -27.48 -10.20 31.74
CA LYS A 169 -26.72 -11.23 32.46
C LYS A 169 -26.45 -12.40 31.50
N GLY A 170 -25.22 -12.55 31.05
CA GLY A 170 -24.73 -13.70 30.29
C GLY A 170 -23.25 -13.91 30.58
N LYS A 171 -22.85 -15.15 30.92
CA LYS A 171 -21.51 -15.58 31.33
C LYS A 171 -20.40 -14.95 30.48
N LYS A 172 -19.52 -14.16 31.12
CA LYS A 172 -18.26 -13.69 30.54
C LYS A 172 -17.36 -14.89 30.24
N ILE A 173 -17.16 -15.18 28.97
CA ILE A 173 -15.95 -15.86 28.51
C ILE A 173 -14.84 -14.80 28.60
N LYS A 174 -13.95 -14.93 29.59
CA LYS A 174 -12.67 -14.21 29.61
C LYS A 174 -11.92 -14.64 28.34
N ARG A 175 -11.91 -13.79 27.32
CA ARG A 175 -10.89 -13.80 26.26
C ARG A 175 -9.89 -12.72 26.63
N ASP A 176 -8.62 -13.08 26.50
CA ASP A 176 -7.45 -12.37 26.98
C ASP A 176 -7.41 -10.92 26.51
N LEU A 177 -7.89 -10.02 27.37
CA LEU A 177 -7.48 -8.63 27.37
C LEU A 177 -6.22 -8.63 28.22
N ILE A 178 -5.06 -8.65 27.56
CA ILE A 178 -3.81 -8.32 28.23
C ILE A 178 -4.02 -6.91 28.79
N ASP A 179 -3.88 -6.79 30.11
CA ASP A 179 -3.92 -5.53 30.83
C ASP A 179 -2.91 -4.57 30.19
N ASP A 180 -3.31 -3.32 29.95
CA ASP A 180 -2.50 -2.29 29.26
C ASP A 180 -1.18 -1.96 30.01
N ASP A 181 -1.02 -2.49 31.23
CA ASP A 181 0.06 -2.21 32.17
C ASP A 181 1.24 -3.21 32.09
N ASP A 182 1.14 -4.30 31.32
CA ASP A 182 2.15 -5.38 31.28
C ASP A 182 2.95 -5.47 29.95
N ARG A 183 2.76 -4.51 29.03
CA ARG A 183 3.51 -4.49 27.76
C ARG A 183 4.86 -3.79 27.93
N THR A 184 5.94 -4.58 27.94
CA THR A 184 7.33 -4.10 28.01
C THR A 184 7.81 -3.39 26.72
N THR A 185 7.08 -3.52 25.61
CA THR A 185 7.39 -2.87 24.33
C THR A 185 6.36 -1.78 23.99
N PRO A 186 6.79 -0.59 23.50
CA PRO A 186 5.87 0.45 23.08
C PRO A 186 5.01 -0.03 21.90
N ARG A 187 3.74 0.40 21.86
CA ARG A 187 2.85 0.12 20.71
C ARG A 187 3.48 0.66 19.43
N ARG A 188 3.45 -0.13 18.35
CA ARG A 188 3.96 0.33 17.04
C ARG A 188 2.98 1.24 16.32
N TYR A 189 1.69 1.07 16.58
CA TYR A 189 0.65 1.96 16.08
C TYR A 189 0.14 2.86 17.21
N THR A 190 0.23 4.18 17.01
CA THR A 190 -0.35 5.17 17.91
C THR A 190 -1.58 5.80 17.24
N PRO A 191 -2.80 5.56 17.77
CA PRO A 191 -3.99 6.16 17.20
C PRO A 191 -3.94 7.68 17.37
N PRO A 192 -4.48 8.45 16.40
CA PRO A 192 -4.52 9.89 16.50
C PRO A 192 -5.48 10.32 17.62
N PRO A 193 -5.31 11.53 18.17
CA PRO A 193 -6.18 12.07 19.22
C PRO A 193 -7.67 11.94 18.88
N GLU A 194 -8.51 11.64 19.86
CA GLU A 194 -9.96 11.55 19.66
C GLU A 194 -10.64 12.91 19.52
N LYS A 195 -9.99 13.97 20.01
CA LYS A 195 -10.49 15.34 19.95
C LYS A 195 -9.46 16.24 19.27
N PRO A 196 -9.94 17.27 18.54
CA PRO A 196 -9.09 18.35 18.05
C PRO A 196 -8.21 18.93 19.16
N CYS A 197 -6.89 18.85 18.98
CA CYS A 197 -5.92 19.40 19.93
C CYS A 197 -5.56 20.87 19.64
N THR A 198 -5.76 21.31 18.40
CA THR A 198 -5.29 22.58 17.87
C THR A 198 -6.42 23.33 17.17
N ASP A 199 -6.24 24.64 16.97
CA ASP A 199 -7.13 25.44 16.15
C ASP A 199 -6.52 25.58 14.75
N LEU A 200 -7.26 25.11 13.74
CA LEU A 200 -6.86 25.19 12.33
C LEU A 200 -6.82 26.64 11.81
N LYS A 201 -7.52 27.57 12.47
CA LYS A 201 -7.49 29.01 12.10
C LYS A 201 -6.22 29.70 12.59
N LYS A 202 -5.50 29.10 13.53
CA LYS A 202 -4.21 29.61 13.99
C LYS A 202 -3.13 29.22 12.99
N LYS A 203 -2.45 30.24 12.44
CA LYS A 203 -1.32 30.06 11.55
C LYS A 203 -0.14 29.43 12.29
N PHE A 204 0.55 28.53 11.59
CA PHE A 204 1.84 28.02 12.00
C PHE A 204 2.93 28.97 11.54
N ASP A 205 3.64 29.57 12.49
CA ASP A 205 4.83 30.39 12.24
C ASP A 205 6.08 29.52 12.01
N LYS A 206 6.05 28.28 12.50
CA LYS A 206 7.10 27.28 12.36
C LYS A 206 6.50 25.94 12.00
N GLN A 207 7.30 25.08 11.39
CA GLN A 207 6.92 23.71 11.07
C GLN A 207 6.46 22.97 12.34
N PRO A 208 5.39 22.16 12.26
CA PRO A 208 4.95 21.31 13.37
C PRO A 208 5.99 20.26 13.77
N ALA A 209 6.10 19.97 15.07
CA ALA A 209 7.09 19.05 15.63
C ALA A 209 7.03 17.62 15.03
N TYR A 210 5.83 17.14 14.69
CA TYR A 210 5.65 15.80 14.09
C TYR A 210 6.22 15.68 12.66
N LEU A 211 6.57 16.79 12.00
CA LEU A 211 7.31 16.78 10.74
C LEU A 211 8.82 16.89 11.00
N ASP A 212 9.23 17.63 12.04
CA ASP A 212 10.64 17.76 12.44
C ASP A 212 11.21 16.41 12.92
N GLU A 213 10.40 15.62 13.62
CA GLU A 213 10.74 14.25 14.05
C GLU A 213 11.06 13.32 12.87
N LEU A 214 10.51 13.58 11.68
CA LEU A 214 10.79 12.83 10.46
C LEU A 214 12.10 13.26 9.78
N GLY A 215 12.74 14.33 10.27
CA GLY A 215 13.94 14.91 9.65
C GLY A 215 13.65 15.64 8.33
N MET A 216 12.38 15.96 8.07
CA MET A 216 11.95 16.64 6.85
C MET A 216 11.80 18.13 7.09
N GLN A 217 12.06 18.96 6.07
CA GLN A 217 11.91 20.41 6.16
C GLN A 217 11.11 20.95 4.99
N LEU A 218 10.05 21.70 5.30
CA LEU A 218 9.25 22.42 4.31
C LEU A 218 9.91 23.74 3.92
N HIS A 219 9.72 24.14 2.67
CA HIS A 219 10.00 25.50 2.26
C HIS A 219 8.97 26.47 2.85
N GLU A 220 9.35 27.74 3.01
CA GLU A 220 8.49 28.77 3.62
C GLU A 220 7.16 28.93 2.85
N TYR A 221 7.20 28.95 1.52
CA TYR A 221 6.00 29.03 0.69
C TYR A 221 5.08 27.80 0.83
N GLN A 222 5.64 26.62 1.14
CA GLN A 222 4.86 25.40 1.39
C GLN A 222 4.15 25.47 2.75
N LEU A 223 4.78 26.10 3.75
CA LEU A 223 4.15 26.35 5.04
C LEU A 223 3.00 27.36 4.92
N GLU A 224 3.15 28.38 4.08
CA GLU A 224 2.05 29.31 3.75
C GLU A 224 0.89 28.58 3.06
N GLY A 225 1.18 27.73 2.06
CA GLY A 225 0.19 26.89 1.39
C GLY A 225 -0.54 25.95 2.36
N LEU A 226 0.20 25.32 3.27
CA LEU A 226 -0.37 24.49 4.34
C LEU A 226 -1.32 25.28 5.24
N ASN A 227 -0.91 26.47 5.69
CA ASN A 227 -1.74 27.33 6.52
C ASN A 227 -3.04 27.75 5.80
N TRP A 228 -2.95 28.04 4.50
CA TRP A 228 -4.10 28.38 3.68
C TRP A 228 -5.07 27.19 3.53
N LEU A 229 -4.56 25.97 3.29
CA LEU A 229 -5.37 24.76 3.20
C LEU A 229 -6.06 24.45 4.55
N ARG A 230 -5.33 24.54 5.67
CA ARG A 230 -5.90 24.35 7.03
C ARG A 230 -7.01 25.35 7.33
N TYR A 231 -6.80 26.62 7.00
CA TYR A 231 -7.80 27.67 7.16
C TYR A 231 -9.05 27.43 6.30
N SER A 232 -8.88 27.02 5.05
CA SER A 232 -9.99 26.75 4.12
C SER A 232 -10.83 25.56 4.56
N TRP A 233 -10.18 24.48 4.99
CA TRP A 233 -10.86 23.33 5.62
C TRP A 233 -11.67 23.75 6.84
N ALA A 234 -11.12 24.61 7.72
CA ALA A 234 -11.82 25.08 8.93
C ALA A 234 -13.10 25.88 8.62
N ASN A 235 -13.20 26.45 7.42
CA ASN A 235 -14.38 27.19 6.95
C ASN A 235 -15.32 26.34 6.07
N GLY A 236 -14.93 25.11 5.71
CA GLY A 236 -15.70 24.25 4.82
C GLY A 236 -15.73 24.72 3.37
N THR A 237 -14.70 25.45 2.92
CA THR A 237 -14.61 25.96 1.55
C THR A 237 -13.68 25.08 0.73
N ASP A 238 -14.19 24.47 -0.35
CA ASP A 238 -13.38 23.70 -1.30
C ASP A 238 -12.25 24.54 -1.92
N THR A 239 -11.14 23.90 -2.28
CA THR A 239 -9.91 24.58 -2.68
C THR A 239 -9.34 24.08 -3.99
N ILE A 240 -8.67 24.99 -4.71
CA ILE A 240 -7.90 24.70 -5.91
C ILE A 240 -6.48 25.20 -5.67
N LEU A 241 -5.53 24.27 -5.58
CA LEU A 241 -4.11 24.57 -5.49
C LEU A 241 -3.53 24.65 -6.91
N ALA A 242 -3.36 25.88 -7.37
CA ALA A 242 -2.99 26.22 -8.74
C ALA A 242 -1.52 26.65 -8.90
N ASP A 243 -0.62 26.08 -8.10
CA ASP A 243 0.81 26.40 -8.13
C ASP A 243 1.53 25.83 -9.36
N GLU A 244 2.66 26.43 -9.73
CA GLU A 244 3.52 25.95 -10.81
C GLU A 244 3.94 24.49 -10.61
N MET A 245 4.18 23.78 -11.72
CA MET A 245 4.66 22.39 -11.69
C MET A 245 6.05 22.37 -11.04
N GLY A 246 6.26 21.45 -10.08
CA GLY A 246 7.54 21.32 -9.38
C GLY A 246 7.62 22.03 -8.02
N LEU A 247 6.68 22.90 -7.65
CA LEU A 247 6.66 23.58 -6.34
C LEU A 247 6.23 22.68 -5.15
N GLY A 248 6.06 21.38 -5.36
CA GLY A 248 5.74 20.45 -4.28
C GLY A 248 4.26 20.46 -3.83
N LYS A 249 3.32 20.68 -4.75
CA LYS A 249 1.85 20.55 -4.49
C LYS A 249 1.50 19.22 -3.81
N THR A 250 2.13 18.13 -4.24
CA THR A 250 1.98 16.80 -3.64
C THR A 250 2.35 16.81 -2.16
N ILE A 251 3.53 17.34 -1.83
CA ILE A 251 4.04 17.42 -0.45
C ILE A 251 3.11 18.29 0.41
N GLN A 252 2.75 19.48 -0.07
CA GLN A 252 1.82 20.37 0.63
C GLN A 252 0.49 19.68 0.94
N THR A 253 -0.03 18.90 -0.03
CA THR A 253 -1.28 18.15 0.14
C THR A 253 -1.16 17.03 1.16
N ILE A 254 -0.08 16.24 1.10
CA ILE A 254 0.16 15.14 2.05
C ILE A 254 0.30 15.69 3.46
N VAL A 255 1.10 16.75 3.63
CA VAL A 255 1.29 17.39 4.94
C VAL A 255 -0.01 18.03 5.46
N PHE A 256 -0.83 18.60 4.57
CA PHE A 256 -2.16 19.08 4.94
C PHE A 256 -3.02 17.96 5.52
N LEU A 257 -3.16 16.83 4.81
CA LEU A 257 -3.91 15.68 5.32
C LEU A 257 -3.32 15.13 6.62
N TYR A 258 -1.99 15.06 6.70
CA TYR A 258 -1.28 14.57 7.87
C TYR A 258 -1.49 15.48 9.10
N SER A 259 -1.52 16.80 8.90
CA SER A 259 -1.87 17.76 9.97
C SER A 259 -3.26 17.50 10.52
N LEU A 260 -4.27 17.30 9.65
CA LEU A 260 -5.65 17.00 10.07
C LEU A 260 -5.74 15.71 10.90
N TYR A 261 -4.92 14.72 10.55
CA TYR A 261 -4.85 13.44 11.24
C TYR A 261 -4.18 13.54 12.60
N LYS A 262 -2.96 14.09 12.65
CA LYS A 262 -2.18 14.22 13.89
C LYS A 262 -2.84 15.14 14.92
N GLU A 263 -3.52 16.17 14.44
CA GLU A 263 -4.23 17.12 15.29
C GLU A 263 -5.62 16.61 15.74
N GLY A 264 -6.09 15.47 15.21
CA GLY A 264 -7.35 14.84 15.60
C GLY A 264 -8.61 15.48 14.98
N HIS A 265 -8.48 16.28 13.93
CA HIS A 265 -9.62 16.91 13.25
C HIS A 265 -10.32 15.95 12.29
N CYS A 266 -9.56 15.10 11.59
CA CYS A 266 -10.12 14.14 10.64
C CYS A 266 -9.21 12.92 10.52
N LYS A 267 -9.77 11.72 10.70
CA LYS A 267 -9.03 10.45 10.61
C LYS A 267 -9.11 9.81 9.22
N GLY A 268 -9.79 10.47 8.27
CA GLY A 268 -10.16 9.91 6.97
C GLY A 268 -11.59 9.34 6.97
N PRO A 269 -11.99 8.66 5.88
CA PRO A 269 -11.16 8.26 4.74
C PRO A 269 -10.92 9.38 3.73
N PHE A 270 -9.73 9.41 3.14
CA PHE A 270 -9.29 10.36 2.12
C PHE A 270 -9.14 9.65 0.76
N LEU A 271 -9.84 10.15 -0.26
CA LEU A 271 -9.76 9.64 -1.63
C LEU A 271 -8.82 10.52 -2.45
N ILE A 272 -7.79 9.91 -3.04
CA ILE A 272 -6.82 10.63 -3.86
C ILE A 272 -6.82 10.05 -5.27
N SER A 273 -7.36 10.83 -6.19
CA SER A 273 -7.46 10.52 -7.61
C SER A 273 -6.26 11.12 -8.35
N VAL A 274 -5.40 10.26 -8.87
CA VAL A 274 -4.12 10.64 -9.49
C VAL A 274 -3.93 9.94 -10.84
N PRO A 275 -3.15 10.52 -11.78
CA PRO A 275 -2.73 9.80 -12.97
C PRO A 275 -1.98 8.51 -12.65
N LEU A 276 -2.21 7.44 -13.42
CA LEU A 276 -1.55 6.13 -13.20
C LEU A 276 -0.01 6.24 -13.16
N SER A 277 0.56 7.16 -13.95
CA SER A 277 2.00 7.42 -14.00
C SER A 277 2.58 8.04 -12.73
N THR A 278 1.77 8.75 -11.93
CA THR A 278 2.24 9.44 -10.71
C THR A 278 1.86 8.70 -9.42
N ILE A 279 1.07 7.62 -9.49
CA ILE A 279 0.65 6.83 -8.32
C ILE A 279 1.83 6.39 -7.45
N ILE A 280 2.87 5.83 -8.07
CA ILE A 280 4.06 5.34 -7.34
C ILE A 280 4.80 6.51 -6.67
N ASN A 281 4.82 7.69 -7.32
CA ASN A 281 5.40 8.88 -6.72
C ASN A 281 4.61 9.30 -5.48
N TRP A 282 3.28 9.40 -5.59
CA TRP A 282 2.42 9.70 -4.45
C TRP A 282 2.59 8.71 -3.30
N GLU A 283 2.66 7.41 -3.58
CA GLU A 283 2.90 6.36 -2.58
C GLU A 283 4.22 6.57 -1.83
N ARG A 284 5.32 6.85 -2.54
CA ARG A 284 6.63 7.13 -1.93
C ARG A 284 6.61 8.39 -1.06
N GLU A 285 5.94 9.44 -1.52
CA GLU A 285 5.81 10.68 -0.75
C GLU A 285 4.96 10.45 0.50
N PHE A 286 3.92 9.62 0.45
CA PHE A 286 3.14 9.23 1.63
C PHE A 286 3.98 8.45 2.65
N GLU A 287 4.77 7.47 2.20
CA GLU A 287 5.69 6.72 3.08
C GLU A 287 6.72 7.66 3.75
N THR A 288 7.11 8.75 3.07
CA THR A 288 8.13 9.70 3.57
C THR A 288 7.53 10.76 4.51
N TRP A 289 6.45 11.42 4.09
CA TRP A 289 5.90 12.59 4.78
C TRP A 289 4.78 12.27 5.77
N ALA A 290 4.18 11.08 5.68
CA ALA A 290 3.08 10.66 6.54
C ALA A 290 3.14 9.15 6.85
N PRO A 291 4.21 8.67 7.51
CA PRO A 291 4.43 7.23 7.75
C PRO A 291 3.35 6.56 8.62
N ASP A 292 2.63 7.33 9.44
CA ASP A 292 1.56 6.80 10.28
C ASP A 292 0.24 6.56 9.52
N PHE A 293 0.14 7.02 8.27
CA PHE A 293 -1.04 6.77 7.46
C PHE A 293 -1.10 5.33 6.96
N TYR A 294 -2.26 4.71 7.15
CA TYR A 294 -2.60 3.51 6.41
C TYR A 294 -3.04 3.89 5.00
N CYS A 295 -2.06 4.01 4.09
CA CYS A 295 -2.27 4.32 2.67
C CYS A 295 -2.40 3.04 1.84
N ILE A 296 -3.48 2.91 1.06
CA ILE A 296 -3.70 1.79 0.13
C ILE A 296 -3.67 2.30 -1.30
N THR A 297 -2.92 1.61 -2.15
CA THR A 297 -2.90 1.81 -3.59
C THR A 297 -3.93 0.92 -4.27
N TYR A 298 -5.09 1.47 -4.61
CA TYR A 298 -6.17 0.80 -5.33
C TYR A 298 -5.91 0.81 -6.84
N VAL A 299 -5.00 -0.06 -7.27
CA VAL A 299 -4.61 -0.29 -8.66
C VAL A 299 -4.43 -1.79 -8.89
N GLY A 300 -4.60 -2.22 -10.14
CA GLY A 300 -4.31 -3.58 -10.57
C GLY A 300 -5.42 -4.15 -11.43
N ASP A 301 -5.26 -5.42 -11.75
CA ASP A 301 -6.26 -6.18 -12.50
C ASP A 301 -7.49 -6.51 -11.64
N LYS A 302 -8.33 -7.40 -12.14
CA LYS A 302 -9.57 -7.77 -11.46
C LYS A 302 -9.31 -8.50 -10.13
N ASP A 303 -8.27 -9.34 -10.10
CA ASP A 303 -7.98 -10.23 -8.99
C ASP A 303 -7.27 -9.48 -7.86
N CYS A 304 -6.30 -8.61 -8.21
CA CYS A 304 -5.70 -7.65 -7.26
C CYS A 304 -6.78 -6.84 -6.53
N ARG A 305 -7.73 -6.28 -7.28
CA ARG A 305 -8.82 -5.47 -6.70
C ARG A 305 -9.80 -6.28 -5.87
N ALA A 306 -9.97 -7.57 -6.16
CA ALA A 306 -10.77 -8.45 -5.30
C ALA A 306 -10.08 -8.64 -3.95
N VAL A 307 -8.77 -8.91 -3.94
CA VAL A 307 -7.97 -9.05 -2.70
C VAL A 307 -8.05 -7.78 -1.84
N ILE A 308 -7.90 -6.60 -2.46
CA ILE A 308 -8.01 -5.31 -1.74
C ILE A 308 -9.42 -5.14 -1.15
N ARG A 309 -10.48 -5.40 -1.93
CA ARG A 309 -11.86 -5.25 -1.45
C ARG A 309 -12.19 -6.17 -0.29
N GLU A 310 -11.67 -7.38 -0.31
CA GLU A 310 -11.96 -8.40 0.70
C GLU A 310 -11.18 -8.19 2.00
N ASN A 311 -9.94 -7.69 1.92
CA ASN A 311 -9.02 -7.74 3.06
C ASN A 311 -8.56 -6.37 3.57
N GLU A 312 -8.68 -5.30 2.77
CA GLU A 312 -8.13 -3.98 3.12
C GLU A 312 -9.18 -2.92 3.46
N ILE A 313 -10.44 -3.10 3.03
CA ILE A 313 -11.47 -2.06 3.23
C ILE A 313 -11.94 -1.99 4.68
N SER A 314 -12.20 -3.14 5.30
CA SER A 314 -12.70 -3.22 6.68
C SER A 314 -12.16 -4.46 7.38
N PHE A 315 -12.09 -4.40 8.71
CA PHE A 315 -11.83 -5.56 9.55
C PHE A 315 -13.06 -6.46 9.75
N GLU A 316 -14.25 -6.02 9.34
CA GLU A 316 -15.49 -6.79 9.45
C GLU A 316 -15.59 -7.85 8.35
N GLU A 317 -15.58 -9.12 8.73
CA GLU A 317 -15.82 -10.22 7.79
C GLU A 317 -17.21 -10.10 7.15
N GLY A 318 -17.25 -10.11 5.81
CA GLY A 318 -18.50 -10.00 5.05
C GLY A 318 -18.94 -8.57 4.70
N ALA A 319 -18.12 -7.56 4.98
CA ALA A 319 -18.30 -6.17 4.57
C ALA A 319 -18.52 -6.02 3.04
N VAL A 320 -17.86 -6.86 2.25
CA VAL A 320 -18.03 -6.98 0.79
C VAL A 320 -18.45 -8.41 0.46
N ARG A 321 -19.65 -8.60 -0.08
CA ARG A 321 -20.14 -9.94 -0.47
C ARG A 321 -19.59 -10.33 -1.85
N GLY A 322 -18.55 -11.17 -1.84
CA GLY A 322 -18.14 -12.00 -2.99
C GLY A 322 -17.25 -11.34 -4.04
N GLY A 323 -16.14 -10.72 -3.61
CA GLY A 323 -15.01 -10.23 -4.45
C GLY A 323 -15.32 -9.18 -5.51
N ARG A 324 -16.59 -8.97 -5.85
CA ARG A 324 -17.08 -8.02 -6.84
C ARG A 324 -17.23 -6.63 -6.23
N ALA A 325 -17.06 -5.60 -7.08
CA ALA A 325 -17.37 -4.22 -6.74
C ALA A 325 -18.86 -4.10 -6.39
N SER A 326 -19.14 -4.16 -5.10
CA SER A 326 -20.47 -4.07 -4.52
C SER A 326 -20.43 -3.06 -3.38
N ARG A 327 -21.60 -2.55 -2.98
CA ARG A 327 -21.68 -1.58 -1.89
C ARG A 327 -21.11 -2.18 -0.61
N ILE A 328 -20.19 -1.47 0.00
CA ILE A 328 -19.57 -1.83 1.27
C ILE A 328 -20.63 -1.67 2.36
N ARG A 329 -20.78 -2.69 3.20
CA ARG A 329 -21.67 -2.67 4.36
C ARG A 329 -20.85 -2.88 5.63
N ALA A 330 -19.83 -2.05 5.82
CA ALA A 330 -19.02 -2.03 7.02
C ALA A 330 -19.33 -0.78 7.84
N SER A 331 -19.32 -0.90 9.16
CA SER A 331 -19.43 0.25 10.05
C SER A 331 -18.11 0.99 10.22
N SER A 332 -16.98 0.33 9.93
CA SER A 332 -15.63 0.85 10.12
C SER A 332 -14.74 0.62 8.90
N ILE A 333 -13.95 1.63 8.56
CA ILE A 333 -12.96 1.59 7.47
C ILE A 333 -11.58 1.43 8.09
N LYS A 334 -10.79 0.49 7.54
CA LYS A 334 -9.46 0.15 8.04
C LYS A 334 -8.38 1.18 7.66
N PHE A 335 -8.55 1.85 6.53
CA PHE A 335 -7.54 2.73 5.95
C PHE A 335 -7.83 4.21 6.12
N ASN A 336 -6.79 5.04 6.06
CA ASN A 336 -6.91 6.50 6.09
C ASN A 336 -6.94 7.07 4.67
N VAL A 337 -6.09 6.55 3.78
CA VAL A 337 -5.89 7.10 2.42
C VAL A 337 -6.08 5.99 1.39
N LEU A 338 -6.83 6.29 0.33
CA LEU A 338 -6.96 5.44 -0.86
C LEU A 338 -6.45 6.19 -2.10
N LEU A 339 -5.35 5.72 -2.67
CA LEU A 339 -4.79 6.18 -3.93
C LEU A 339 -5.41 5.39 -5.08
N THR A 340 -5.92 6.06 -6.11
CA THR A 340 -6.47 5.37 -7.27
C THR A 340 -6.40 6.22 -8.54
N SER A 341 -6.61 5.58 -9.70
CA SER A 341 -6.69 6.27 -10.98
C SER A 341 -8.12 6.73 -11.29
N TYR A 342 -8.25 7.74 -12.15
CA TYR A 342 -9.55 8.26 -12.59
C TYR A 342 -10.45 7.18 -13.21
N GLU A 343 -9.85 6.22 -13.90
CA GLU A 343 -10.54 5.12 -14.58
C GLU A 343 -11.18 4.19 -13.54
N LEU A 344 -10.44 3.85 -12.49
CA LEU A 344 -10.88 2.92 -11.45
C LEU A 344 -12.01 3.51 -10.60
N ILE A 345 -12.02 4.83 -10.38
CA ILE A 345 -13.15 5.53 -9.77
C ILE A 345 -14.44 5.28 -10.55
N SER A 346 -14.37 5.33 -11.88
CA SER A 346 -15.54 5.10 -12.73
C SER A 346 -15.95 3.62 -12.80
N ILE A 347 -14.96 2.71 -12.86
CA ILE A 347 -15.20 1.27 -12.99
C ILE A 347 -15.80 0.68 -11.70
N ASP A 348 -15.24 1.04 -10.54
CA ASP A 348 -15.63 0.47 -9.24
C ASP A 348 -16.53 1.43 -8.43
N ALA A 349 -17.32 2.25 -9.14
CA ALA A 349 -18.18 3.28 -8.56
C ALA A 349 -19.14 2.78 -7.48
N ALA A 350 -19.64 1.56 -7.61
CA ALA A 350 -20.54 0.95 -6.63
C ALA A 350 -19.89 0.68 -5.27
N CYS A 351 -18.59 0.39 -5.27
CA CYS A 351 -17.81 0.12 -4.07
C CYS A 351 -17.34 1.45 -3.46
N LEU A 352 -16.65 2.26 -4.25
CA LEU A 352 -16.05 3.51 -3.79
C LEU A 352 -17.09 4.58 -3.45
N GLY A 353 -18.21 4.63 -4.17
CA GLY A 353 -19.29 5.58 -3.88
C GLY A 353 -20.14 5.22 -2.66
N SER A 354 -19.95 4.03 -2.06
CA SER A 354 -20.60 3.66 -0.79
C SER A 354 -19.83 4.10 0.45
N ILE A 355 -18.63 4.66 0.26
CA ILE A 355 -17.80 5.21 1.33
C ILE A 355 -18.14 6.69 1.48
N ASP A 356 -18.30 7.13 2.73
CA ASP A 356 -18.42 8.55 3.07
C ASP A 356 -17.01 9.15 3.17
N TRP A 357 -16.62 9.92 2.15
CA TRP A 357 -15.28 10.47 2.03
C TRP A 357 -15.16 11.82 2.74
N ALA A 358 -14.11 11.96 3.57
CA ALA A 358 -13.84 13.22 4.25
C ALA A 358 -13.18 14.24 3.32
N VAL A 359 -12.17 13.80 2.55
CA VAL A 359 -11.48 14.64 1.57
C VAL A 359 -11.39 13.89 0.25
N LEU A 360 -11.68 14.59 -0.83
CA LEU A 360 -11.27 14.21 -2.18
C LEU A 360 -10.10 15.10 -2.61
N VAL A 361 -8.99 14.49 -3.02
CA VAL A 361 -7.91 15.15 -3.73
C VAL A 361 -7.91 14.69 -5.19
N VAL A 362 -7.88 15.63 -6.13
CA VAL A 362 -7.74 15.34 -7.56
C VAL A 362 -6.46 15.99 -8.06
N ASP A 363 -5.46 15.16 -8.36
CA ASP A 363 -4.24 15.63 -9.02
C ASP A 363 -4.51 15.90 -10.50
N GLU A 364 -3.69 16.72 -11.14
CA GLU A 364 -3.85 17.15 -12.54
C GLU A 364 -5.32 17.44 -12.94
N ALA A 365 -5.99 18.24 -12.13
CA ALA A 365 -7.43 18.50 -12.21
C ALA A 365 -7.86 19.14 -13.53
N HIS A 366 -6.92 19.65 -14.34
CA HIS A 366 -7.18 20.08 -15.72
C HIS A 366 -7.76 18.97 -16.61
N ARG A 367 -7.72 17.69 -16.19
CA ARG A 367 -8.44 16.58 -16.85
C ARG A 367 -9.97 16.66 -16.72
N LEU A 368 -10.49 17.46 -15.79
CA LEU A 368 -11.92 17.72 -15.55
C LEU A 368 -12.55 18.71 -16.56
N LYS A 369 -12.22 18.62 -17.84
CA LYS A 369 -12.61 19.63 -18.85
C LYS A 369 -14.12 19.72 -19.13
N SER A 370 -14.87 18.66 -18.82
CA SER A 370 -16.29 18.57 -19.18
C SER A 370 -17.15 17.98 -18.06
N ASN A 371 -18.18 18.72 -17.67
CA ASN A 371 -19.26 18.26 -16.79
C ASN A 371 -20.07 17.08 -17.36
N GLN A 372 -19.95 16.81 -18.67
CA GLN A 372 -20.58 15.65 -19.32
C GLN A 372 -19.76 14.37 -19.17
N SER A 373 -18.51 14.47 -18.71
CA SER A 373 -17.65 13.30 -18.51
C SER A 373 -18.29 12.33 -17.51
N LYS A 374 -18.16 11.02 -17.80
CA LYS A 374 -18.65 9.97 -16.89
C LYS A 374 -18.00 10.09 -15.51
N PHE A 375 -16.72 10.45 -15.48
CA PHE A 375 -15.97 10.68 -14.24
C PHE A 375 -16.62 11.77 -13.39
N PHE A 376 -16.90 12.96 -13.95
CA PHE A 376 -17.52 14.06 -13.19
C PHE A 376 -18.90 13.69 -12.64
N LYS A 377 -19.74 13.03 -13.44
CA LYS A 377 -21.08 12.57 -13.01
C LYS A 377 -21.02 11.55 -11.88
N ILE A 378 -20.06 10.62 -11.94
CA ILE A 378 -19.86 9.60 -10.91
C ILE A 378 -19.28 10.25 -9.64
N LEU A 379 -18.30 11.12 -9.77
CA LEU A 379 -17.67 11.81 -8.65
C LEU A 379 -18.68 12.68 -7.88
N ASN A 380 -19.59 13.36 -8.60
CA ASN A 380 -20.68 14.13 -7.98
C ASN A 380 -21.72 13.27 -7.27
N SER A 381 -21.76 11.95 -7.53
CA SER A 381 -22.63 11.03 -6.79
C SER A 381 -22.03 10.55 -5.47
N TYR A 382 -20.74 10.80 -5.23
CA TYR A 382 -20.07 10.38 -4.02
C TYR A 382 -20.36 11.35 -2.88
N ASN A 383 -20.49 10.83 -1.67
CA ASN A 383 -20.59 11.67 -0.48
C ASN A 383 -19.19 12.14 -0.09
N ILE A 384 -18.88 13.42 -0.38
CA ILE A 384 -17.57 14.03 -0.15
C ILE A 384 -17.77 15.32 0.64
N THR A 385 -17.06 15.45 1.76
CA THR A 385 -17.17 16.64 2.64
C THR A 385 -16.35 17.83 2.13
N TYR A 386 -15.17 17.59 1.57
CA TYR A 386 -14.26 18.64 1.08
C TYR A 386 -13.54 18.18 -0.18
N LYS A 387 -13.36 19.10 -1.12
CA LYS A 387 -12.67 18.86 -2.38
C LYS A 387 -11.43 19.75 -2.49
N LEU A 388 -10.31 19.12 -2.82
CA LEU A 388 -9.04 19.76 -3.13
C LEU A 388 -8.61 19.38 -4.55
N LEU A 389 -8.50 20.37 -5.43
CA LEU A 389 -8.06 20.18 -6.81
C LEU A 389 -6.63 20.69 -6.97
N LEU A 390 -5.74 19.88 -7.52
CA LEU A 390 -4.35 20.27 -7.79
C LEU A 390 -4.17 20.45 -9.30
N THR A 391 -3.62 21.58 -9.72
CA THR A 391 -3.35 21.81 -11.14
C THR A 391 -2.17 22.76 -11.33
N GLY A 392 -1.27 22.45 -12.25
CA GLY A 392 -0.24 23.41 -12.70
C GLY A 392 -0.72 24.36 -13.79
N THR A 393 -1.88 24.08 -14.38
CA THR A 393 -2.46 24.83 -15.50
C THR A 393 -3.96 25.01 -15.27
N PRO A 394 -4.38 25.92 -14.37
CA PRO A 394 -5.80 26.12 -14.07
C PRO A 394 -6.60 26.64 -15.28
N LEU A 395 -5.93 27.32 -16.21
CA LEU A 395 -6.50 27.84 -17.46
C LEU A 395 -5.70 27.25 -18.62
N GLN A 396 -6.21 26.19 -19.26
CA GLN A 396 -5.57 25.64 -20.45
C GLN A 396 -6.04 26.35 -21.72
N ASN A 397 -7.36 26.38 -22.01
CA ASN A 397 -7.81 26.91 -23.31
C ASN A 397 -9.15 27.67 -23.33
N ASN A 398 -10.10 27.41 -22.43
CA ASN A 398 -11.45 28.01 -22.49
C ASN A 398 -11.98 28.41 -21.10
N LEU A 399 -12.62 29.58 -20.99
CA LEU A 399 -13.28 30.04 -19.76
C LEU A 399 -14.37 29.07 -19.27
N GLU A 400 -14.99 28.31 -20.18
CA GLU A 400 -15.95 27.25 -19.83
C GLU A 400 -15.31 26.12 -19.02
N GLU A 401 -14.02 25.82 -19.22
CA GLU A 401 -13.29 24.81 -18.43
C GLU A 401 -13.14 25.27 -16.97
N LEU A 402 -12.86 26.57 -16.75
CA LEU A 402 -12.81 27.16 -15.42
C LEU A 402 -14.20 27.09 -14.75
N PHE A 403 -15.27 27.38 -15.51
CA PHE A 403 -16.64 27.27 -14.99
C PHE A 403 -16.98 25.82 -14.61
N HIS A 404 -16.56 24.82 -15.39
CA HIS A 404 -16.77 23.41 -15.02
C HIS A 404 -15.98 22.95 -13.81
N LEU A 405 -14.86 23.60 -13.51
CA LEU A 405 -14.02 23.27 -12.36
C LEU A 405 -14.53 23.92 -11.07
N LEU A 406 -15.25 25.05 -11.18
CA LEU A 406 -15.85 25.78 -10.08
C LEU A 406 -17.26 25.29 -9.69
N ASN A 407 -17.99 24.62 -10.59
CA ASN A 407 -19.30 24.03 -10.32
C ASN A 407 -19.19 22.55 -9.98
#